data_AF-A0A800JZ94-F1
#
_entry.id   AF-A0A800JZ94-F1
#
_cell.length_a   1.000
_cell.length_b   1.000
_cell.length_c   1.000
_cell.angle_alpha   90.00
_cell.angle_beta   90.00
_cell.angle_gamma   90.00
#
_symmetry.space_group_name_H-M   'P 1'
#
loop_
_entity.id
_entity.type
_entity.pdbx_description
1 polymer ?
#
loop_
_entity_poly.entity_id
_entity_poly.type
_entity_poly.pdbx_seq_one_letter_code
_entity_poly.pdbx_strand_id
1 'polypeptide(L)' 'MEEGGRPVTLALDGVKVVDAFDRRFVLVAVHAITGRDVTSLAGAAVVEESTDRAAILATLQATDRWVRGKV' A
#
# COMPACT_ATOMS: atom_id res chain seq x y z
N MET A 1 -29.79 2.31 -1.10
CA MET A 1 -29.72 1.93 -2.52
C MET A 1 -29.23 3.20 -3.22
N GLU A 2 -28.00 3.39 -3.66
CA GLU A 2 -26.90 2.52 -4.10
C GLU A 2 -25.57 3.18 -3.65
N GLU A 3 -24.66 2.45 -2.99
CA GLU A 3 -23.22 2.77 -3.10
C GLU A 3 -22.58 1.62 -3.87
N GLY A 4 -22.94 1.52 -5.14
CA GLY A 4 -22.48 0.49 -6.08
C GLY A 4 -21.03 0.70 -6.51
N GLY A 5 -20.11 0.94 -5.58
CA GLY A 5 -18.69 0.84 -5.86
C GLY A 5 -18.38 -0.61 -6.26
N ARG A 6 -17.82 -0.82 -7.45
CA ARG A 6 -17.40 -2.17 -7.86
C ARG A 6 -16.49 -2.75 -6.76
N PRO A 7 -16.67 -4.02 -6.36
CA PRO A 7 -15.83 -4.62 -5.35
C PRO A 7 -14.37 -4.54 -5.80
N VAL A 8 -13.52 -4.08 -4.88
CA VAL A 8 -12.08 -3.98 -5.13
C VAL A 8 -11.36 -5.00 -4.27
N THR A 9 -10.62 -5.88 -4.94
CA THR A 9 -9.77 -6.85 -4.27
C THR A 9 -8.38 -6.24 -4.14
N LEU A 10 -7.86 -6.19 -2.92
CA LEU A 10 -6.47 -5.83 -2.65
C LEU A 10 -5.66 -7.13 -2.52
N ALA A 11 -4.64 -7.28 -3.36
CA ALA A 11 -3.72 -8.41 -3.31
C ALA A 11 -2.32 -7.90 -2.96
N LEU A 12 -1.71 -8.46 -1.91
CA LEU A 12 -0.32 -8.15 -1.57
C LEU A 12 0.60 -8.75 -2.64
N ASP A 13 1.42 -7.91 -3.26
CA ASP A 13 2.45 -8.34 -4.21
C ASP A 13 3.77 -8.61 -3.47
N GLY A 14 4.18 -7.71 -2.58
CA GLY A 14 5.41 -7.91 -1.83
C GLY A 14 5.66 -6.90 -0.72
N VAL A 15 6.55 -7.30 0.19
CA VAL A 15 7.07 -6.45 1.26
C VAL A 15 8.59 -6.59 1.30
N LYS A 16 9.30 -5.47 1.41
CA LYS A 16 10.76 -5.48 1.50
C LYS A 16 11.26 -4.44 2.49
N VAL A 17 12.19 -4.84 3.35
CA VAL A 17 12.99 -3.89 4.13
C VAL A 17 14.21 -3.48 3.30
N VAL A 18 14.43 -2.18 3.17
CA VAL A 18 15.58 -1.62 2.45
C VAL A 18 16.33 -0.63 3.33
N ASP A 19 17.66 -0.67 3.26
CA ASP A 19 18.53 0.34 3.85
C ASP A 19 18.84 1.41 2.80
N ALA A 20 18.58 2.67 3.12
CA ALA A 20 18.86 3.82 2.25
C ALA A 20 19.04 5.09 3.10
N PHE A 21 19.94 6.00 2.71
CA PHE A 21 20.15 7.27 3.42
C PHE A 21 20.36 7.10 4.94
N ASP A 22 21.13 6.07 5.34
CA ASP A 22 21.39 5.69 6.74
C ASP A 22 20.12 5.37 7.57
N ARG A 23 19.03 5.00 6.90
CA ARG A 23 17.75 4.64 7.51
C ARG A 23 17.23 3.32 6.93
N ARG A 24 16.42 2.61 7.71
CA ARG A 24 15.65 1.46 7.24
C ARG A 24 14.26 1.90 6.82
N PHE A 25 13.79 1.39 5.70
CA PHE A 25 12.44 1.58 5.20
C PHE A 25 11.76 0.23 4.98
N VAL A 26 10.47 0.16 5.24
CA VAL A 26 9.61 -0.91 4.73
C VAL A 26 8.90 -0.39 3.49
N LEU A 27 9.04 -1.11 2.39
CA LEU A 27 8.30 -0.92 1.15
C LEU A 27 7.22 -2.00 1.06
N VAL A 28 6.02 -1.59 0.67
CA VAL A 28 4.88 -2.48 0.44
C VAL A 28 4.34 -2.23 -0.96
N ALA A 29 4.16 -3.30 -1.73
CA ALA A 29 3.52 -3.31 -3.03
C ALA A 29 2.20 -4.09 -2.97
N VAL A 30 1.13 -3.49 -3.49
CA VAL A 30 -0.23 -4.03 -3.49
C VAL A 30 -0.84 -3.86 -4.88
N HIS A 31 -1.64 -4.82 -5.31
CA HIS A 31 -2.49 -4.68 -6.48
C HIS A 31 -3.92 -4.41 -6.05
N ALA A 32 -4.51 -3.32 -6.54
CA ALA A 32 -5.95 -3.08 -6.49
C ALA A 32 -6.58 -3.59 -7.79
N ILE A 33 -7.47 -4.57 -7.64
CA ILE A 33 -8.11 -5.27 -8.76
C ILE A 33 -9.59 -4.88 -8.77
N THR A 34 -10.05 -4.30 -9.88
CA THR A 34 -11.45 -3.91 -10.09
C THR A 34 -11.92 -4.45 -11.44
N GLY A 35 -12.67 -5.55 -11.44
CA GLY A 35 -13.07 -6.23 -12.66
C GLY A 35 -11.84 -6.79 -13.41
N ARG A 36 -11.48 -6.18 -14.55
CA ARG A 36 -10.28 -6.55 -15.33
C ARG A 36 -9.11 -5.58 -15.16
N ASP A 37 -9.35 -4.47 -14.47
CA ASP A 37 -8.33 -3.44 -14.24
C ASP A 37 -7.49 -3.82 -13.01
N VAL A 38 -6.16 -3.80 -13.19
CA VAL A 38 -5.18 -4.04 -12.12
C VAL A 38 -4.34 -2.78 -11.97
N THR A 39 -4.42 -2.15 -10.80
CA THR A 39 -3.62 -0.97 -10.47
C THR A 39 -2.53 -1.36 -9.47
N SER A 40 -1.28 -1.08 -9.81
CA SER A 40 -0.17 -1.25 -8.86
C SER A 40 -0.10 -0.05 -7.91
N LEU A 41 -0.14 -0.35 -6.62
CA LEU A 41 -0.04 0.60 -5.52
C LEU A 41 1.23 0.29 -4.73
N ALA A 42 1.88 1.33 -4.22
CA ALA A 42 3.05 1.19 -3.38
C ALA A 42 3.04 2.21 -2.25
N GLY A 43 3.60 1.81 -1.13
CA GLY A 43 3.82 2.66 0.03
C GLY A 43 5.15 2.35 0.70
N ALA A 44 5.64 3.31 1.45
CA ALA A 44 6.92 3.27 2.13
C ALA A 44 6.81 3.95 3.50
N ALA A 45 7.40 3.33 4.52
CA ALA A 45 7.52 3.95 5.83
C ALA A 45 8.90 3.69 6.41
N VAL A 46 9.44 4.67 7.13
CA VAL A 46 10.71 4.52 7.86
C VAL A 46 10.47 3.61 9.06
N VAL A 47 11.43 2.73 9.33
CA VAL A 47 11.48 1.94 10.55
C VAL A 47 12.01 2.82 11.68
N GLU A 48 11.11 3.31 12.54
CA GLU A 48 11.48 4.06 13.76
C GLU A 48 11.50 3.15 14.99
N GLU A 49 10.34 2.59 15.36
CA GLU A 49 10.21 1.71 16.54
C GLU A 49 10.32 0.23 16.17
N SER A 50 9.63 -0.21 15.11
CA SER A 50 9.62 -1.60 14.67
C SER A 50 9.30 -1.73 13.18
N THR A 51 9.72 -2.85 12.59
CA THR A 51 9.39 -3.21 11.21
C THR A 51 7.90 -3.45 11.02
N ASP A 52 7.21 -4.01 12.02
CA ASP A 52 5.77 -4.29 11.95
C ASP A 52 4.96 -3.00 11.86
N ARG A 53 5.29 -2.00 12.70
CA ARG A 53 4.63 -0.70 12.65
C ARG A 53 4.89 0.00 11.32
N ALA A 54 6.11 -0.05 10.81
CA ALA A 54 6.44 0.51 9.51
C ALA A 54 5.70 -0.21 8.36
N ALA A 55 5.55 -1.53 8.42
CA ALA A 55 4.79 -2.29 7.43
C ALA A 55 3.30 -1.90 7.41
N ILE A 56 2.70 -1.71 8.59
CA ILE A 56 1.32 -1.21 8.71
C ILE A 56 1.19 0.17 8.05
N LEU A 57 2.09 1.10 8.39
CA LEU A 57 2.06 2.46 7.84
C LEU A 57 2.31 2.50 6.33
N ALA A 58 3.24 1.71 5.81
CA ALA A 58 3.49 1.58 4.38
C ALA A 58 2.27 0.99 3.65
N THR A 59 1.59 0.01 4.23
CA THR A 59 0.36 -0.57 3.68
C THR A 59 -0.77 0.46 3.66
N LEU A 60 -0.94 1.23 4.73
CA LEU A 60 -1.91 2.32 4.79
C LEU A 60 -1.60 3.38 3.73
N GLN A 61 -0.35 3.80 3.57
CA GLN A 61 0.03 4.76 2.53
C GLN A 61 -0.28 4.24 1.12
N ALA A 62 0.02 2.96 0.85
CA ALA A 62 -0.25 2.33 -0.45
C ALA A 62 -1.74 2.35 -0.79
N THR A 63 -2.60 2.11 0.19
CA THR A 63 -4.04 1.93 0.01
C THR A 63 -4.85 3.22 0.18
N ASP A 64 -4.45 4.15 1.05
CA ASP A 64 -5.12 5.43 1.33
C ASP A 64 -5.08 6.39 0.13
N ARG A 65 -3.99 6.37 -0.66
CA ARG A 65 -3.90 7.13 -1.93
C ARG A 65 -4.97 6.72 -2.95
N TRP A 66 -5.38 5.46 -2.95
CA TRP A 66 -6.41 4.96 -3.84
C TRP A 66 -7.82 5.26 -3.31
N VAL A 67 -8.05 5.13 -2.00
CA VAL A 67 -9.36 5.39 -1.36
C VAL A 67 -9.76 6.87 -1.40
N ARG A 68 -8.80 7.81 -1.34
CA ARG A 68 -9.09 9.26 -1.37
C ARG A 68 -9.36 9.85 -2.75
N GLY A 69 -9.21 9.07 -3.81
CA GLY A 69 -9.76 9.38 -5.14
C GLY A 69 -9.48 10.78 -5.69
N LYS A 70 -8.22 11.17 -5.88
CA LYS A 70 -7.81 12.19 -6.88
C LYS A 70 -6.39 11.91 -7.40
N VAL A 71 -6.31 11.37 -8.62
CA VAL A 71 -5.26 11.74 -9.57
C VAL A 71 -5.82 12.86 -10.42
#